data_AF-A0A5E4QAW7-F1
#
_entry.id   AF-A0A5E4QAW7-F1
#
_cell.length_a   1.000
_cell.length_b   1.000
_cell.length_c   1.000
_cell.angle_alpha   90.00
_cell.angle_beta   90.00
_cell.angle_gamma   90.00
#
_symmetry.space_group_name_H-M   'P 1'
#
loop_
_entity.id
_entity.type
_entity.pdbx_description
1 polymer ?
#
loop_
_entity_poly.entity_id
_entity_poly.type
_entity_poly.pdbx_seq_one_letter_code
_entity_poly.pdbx_strand_id
1 'polypeptide(L)'
;MYLKCDLKSFDLKTMGVKFDVLLVEPPLGAGWRWKDVLALELHHIAQPRSFVFLWCGSSEGLDMGRECLKKWGFRRCEDICWIKTNIKNPGHSKNLEHNAVFQRTKEHCLMGIKGTVRRSVDGDFIHANVDIDLIISEDPEFGSSEKPIEIFHIMEHFCLGRRRVHLFGRDSTIRPGWVTIGHDLTNSNFNVDLYAASFAEGRETTGCTERIEALRPKSPPNTSKGARPRGRGGFRGRGRGRGAT
;
A
#
# COMPACT_ATOMS: atom_id res chain seq x y z
N MET A 1 15.11 7.56 9.64
CA MET A 1 14.96 7.93 11.07
C MET A 1 14.25 6.79 11.78
N TYR A 2 14.40 6.66 13.09
CA TYR A 2 13.76 5.58 13.84
C TYR A 2 13.41 5.98 15.27
N LEU A 3 12.35 5.38 15.81
CA LEU A 3 11.81 5.67 17.14
C LEU A 3 11.47 4.35 17.86
N LYS A 4 12.23 4.04 18.90
CA LYS A 4 11.89 2.97 19.83
C LYS A 4 10.69 3.38 20.68
N CYS A 5 9.57 2.66 20.54
CA CYS A 5 8.41 2.82 21.43
C CYS A 5 7.53 1.56 21.43
N ASP A 6 6.70 1.41 22.48
CA ASP A 6 5.65 0.39 22.51
C ASP A 6 4.35 0.94 21.91
N LEU A 7 3.98 0.45 20.72
CA LEU A 7 2.78 0.86 20.00
C LEU A 7 1.47 0.53 20.72
N LYS A 8 1.47 -0.28 21.79
CA LYS A 8 0.26 -0.48 22.61
C LYS A 8 -0.08 0.72 23.48
N SER A 9 0.93 1.44 23.94
CA SER A 9 0.79 2.56 24.88
C SER A 9 1.13 3.91 24.25
N PHE A 10 1.82 3.91 23.12
CA PHE A 10 2.24 5.11 22.42
C PHE A 10 1.06 5.81 21.71
N ASP A 11 0.85 7.09 22.02
CA ASP A 11 -0.14 7.92 21.31
C ASP A 11 0.42 8.40 19.97
N LEU A 12 -0.06 7.78 18.89
CA LEU A 12 0.32 8.13 17.52
C LEU A 12 0.05 9.60 17.16
N LYS A 13 -0.89 10.29 17.83
CA LYS A 13 -1.13 11.73 17.60
C LYS A 13 0.09 12.59 17.94
N THR A 14 0.94 12.14 18.85
CA THR A 14 2.14 12.85 19.28
C THR A 14 3.26 12.86 18.23
N MET A 15 3.13 12.07 17.15
CA MET A 15 4.10 12.05 16.05
C MET A 15 4.28 13.42 15.38
N GLY A 16 3.27 14.30 15.43
CA GLY A 16 3.33 15.66 14.88
C GLY A 16 3.42 15.76 13.35
N VAL A 17 3.46 14.62 12.64
CA VAL A 17 3.53 14.54 11.18
C VAL A 17 2.58 13.46 10.65
N LYS A 18 2.23 13.58 9.36
CA LYS A 18 1.38 12.62 8.65
C LYS A 18 2.13 12.03 7.46
N PHE A 19 1.84 10.76 7.16
CA PHE A 19 2.56 9.94 6.19
C PHE A 19 1.74 9.66 4.93
N ASP A 20 2.43 9.65 3.79
CA ASP A 20 1.90 9.29 2.47
C ASP A 20 1.78 7.77 2.32
N VAL A 21 2.71 7.02 2.93
CA VAL A 21 2.76 5.55 2.91
C VAL A 21 3.00 5.01 4.30
N LEU A 22 2.18 4.04 4.72
CA LEU A 22 2.29 3.34 5.99
C LEU A 22 2.49 1.85 5.75
N LEU A 23 3.61 1.29 6.17
CA LEU A 23 3.82 -0.16 6.27
C LEU A 23 3.56 -0.61 7.71
N VAL A 24 2.76 -1.66 7.88
CA VAL A 24 2.35 -2.20 9.18
C VAL A 24 2.64 -3.70 9.23
N GLU A 25 3.58 -4.09 10.09
CA GLU A 25 4.06 -5.48 10.24
C GLU A 25 3.86 -6.00 11.67
N PRO A 26 2.60 -6.17 12.13
CA PRO A 26 2.36 -6.51 13.54
C PRO A 26 2.92 -7.90 13.90
N PRO A 27 3.59 -8.05 15.05
CA PRO A 27 4.17 -9.34 15.49
C PRO A 27 3.08 -10.25 16.09
N LEU A 28 2.15 -10.69 15.25
CA LEU A 28 1.00 -11.52 15.64
C LEU A 28 1.47 -12.82 16.29
N GLY A 29 0.87 -13.17 17.43
CA GLY A 29 1.25 -14.35 18.22
C GLY A 29 2.42 -14.11 19.19
N ALA A 30 3.22 -13.06 19.00
CA ALA A 30 4.26 -12.62 19.93
C ALA A 30 3.77 -11.44 20.78
N GLY A 31 2.65 -11.64 21.49
CA GLY A 31 2.05 -10.63 22.37
C GLY A 31 1.11 -9.63 21.68
N TRP A 32 1.03 -9.62 20.34
CA TRP A 32 0.01 -8.88 19.58
C TRP A 32 -1.08 -9.80 19.04
N ARG A 33 -2.33 -9.33 19.12
CA ARG A 33 -3.50 -9.96 18.49
C ARG A 33 -4.19 -8.96 17.57
N TRP A 34 -5.06 -9.44 16.69
CA TRP A 34 -5.83 -8.58 15.79
C TRP A 34 -6.66 -7.51 16.49
N LYS A 35 -7.17 -7.78 17.69
CA LYS A 35 -7.82 -6.76 18.54
C LYS A 35 -6.90 -5.56 18.81
N ASP A 36 -5.63 -5.84 19.09
CA ASP A 36 -4.64 -4.81 19.46
C ASP A 36 -4.22 -4.04 18.20
N VAL A 37 -4.03 -4.73 17.07
CA VAL A 37 -3.77 -4.11 15.76
C VAL A 37 -4.94 -3.19 15.38
N LEU A 38 -6.18 -3.70 15.46
CA LEU A 38 -7.38 -2.93 15.18
C LEU A 38 -7.49 -1.69 16.09
N ALA A 39 -6.98 -1.74 17.32
CA ALA A 39 -7.02 -0.61 18.25
C ALA A 39 -6.12 0.57 17.83
N LEU A 40 -5.12 0.35 16.97
CA LEU A 40 -4.25 1.42 16.47
C LEU A 40 -5.06 2.53 15.78
N GLU A 41 -4.68 3.78 16.03
CA GLU A 41 -5.35 4.95 15.46
C GLU A 41 -4.61 5.51 14.23
N LEU A 42 -4.34 4.67 13.22
CA LEU A 42 -3.55 5.07 12.03
C LEU A 42 -4.17 6.24 11.26
N HIS A 43 -5.46 6.50 11.43
CA HIS A 43 -6.13 7.64 10.81
C HIS A 43 -5.59 8.99 11.29
N HIS A 44 -4.96 9.08 12.46
CA HIS A 44 -4.34 10.31 12.97
C HIS A 44 -3.02 10.66 12.25
N ILE A 45 -2.26 9.65 11.83
CA ILE A 45 -0.95 9.81 11.20
C ILE A 45 -0.98 9.60 9.68
N ALA A 46 -2.12 9.24 9.09
CA ALA A 46 -2.25 9.09 7.64
C ALA A 46 -2.59 10.44 6.97
N GLN A 47 -1.93 10.75 5.85
CA GLN A 47 -2.32 11.86 4.99
C GLN A 47 -3.73 11.64 4.40
N PRO A 48 -4.49 12.70 4.06
CA PRO A 48 -5.81 12.56 3.42
C PRO A 48 -5.77 11.77 2.11
N ARG A 49 -4.66 11.86 1.37
CA ARG A 49 -4.33 11.05 0.19
C ARG A 49 -3.12 10.19 0.54
N SER A 50 -3.33 8.91 0.83
CA SER A 50 -2.27 8.01 1.32
C SER A 50 -2.58 6.54 1.07
N PHE A 51 -1.57 5.70 1.30
CA PHE A 51 -1.65 4.26 1.18
C PHE A 51 -1.19 3.57 2.46
N VAL A 52 -1.78 2.42 2.76
CA VAL A 52 -1.34 1.52 3.83
C VAL A 52 -1.08 0.14 3.26
N PHE A 53 -0.04 -0.52 3.75
CA PHE A 53 0.36 -1.87 3.42
C PHE A 53 0.41 -2.65 4.74
N LEU A 54 -0.47 -3.64 4.88
CA LEU A 54 -0.66 -4.39 6.11
C LEU A 54 -0.33 -5.86 5.87
N TRP A 55 0.71 -6.36 6.54
CA TRP A 55 0.99 -7.79 6.56
C TRP A 55 -0.07 -8.52 7.40
N CYS A 56 -0.76 -9.46 6.75
CA CYS A 56 -1.92 -10.17 7.27
C CYS A 56 -1.67 -11.67 7.52
N GLY A 57 -0.46 -12.16 7.24
CA GLY A 57 -0.17 -13.59 7.27
C GLY A 57 -1.00 -14.35 6.23
N SER A 58 -1.52 -15.52 6.60
CA SER A 58 -2.12 -16.49 5.63
C SER A 58 -3.48 -17.06 6.06
N SER A 59 -4.06 -16.55 7.15
CA SER A 59 -5.22 -17.11 7.85
C SER A 59 -6.30 -16.03 8.09
N GLU A 60 -6.90 -16.02 9.29
CA GLU A 60 -7.89 -15.03 9.78
C GLU A 60 -7.48 -13.57 9.57
N GLY A 61 -6.17 -13.31 9.43
CA GLY A 61 -5.66 -11.98 9.18
C GLY A 61 -6.09 -11.36 7.87
N LEU A 62 -6.53 -12.16 6.90
CA LEU A 62 -7.17 -11.66 5.69
C LEU A 62 -8.49 -10.93 6.01
N ASP A 63 -9.31 -11.51 6.86
CA ASP A 63 -10.60 -10.90 7.23
C ASP A 63 -10.40 -9.77 8.24
N MET A 64 -9.60 -10.03 9.29
CA MET A 64 -9.31 -9.03 10.32
C MET A 64 -8.54 -7.82 9.77
N GLY A 65 -7.65 -8.04 8.80
CA GLY A 65 -6.94 -6.97 8.11
C GLY A 65 -7.89 -6.06 7.33
N ARG A 66 -8.92 -6.60 6.67
CA ARG A 66 -9.95 -5.80 5.97
C ARG A 66 -10.73 -4.92 6.96
N GLU A 67 -11.07 -5.44 8.14
CA GLU A 67 -11.71 -4.65 9.19
C GLU A 67 -10.78 -3.55 9.73
N CYS A 68 -9.48 -3.83 9.87
CA CYS A 68 -8.49 -2.80 10.22
C CYS A 68 -8.46 -1.67 9.18
N LEU A 69 -8.35 -2.00 7.89
CA LEU A 69 -8.38 -1.02 6.81
C LEU A 69 -9.63 -0.14 6.87
N LYS A 70 -10.81 -0.76 7.03
CA LYS A 70 -12.10 -0.06 7.15
C LYS A 70 -12.11 0.90 8.34
N LYS A 71 -11.70 0.43 9.53
CA LYS A 71 -11.64 1.28 10.75
C LYS A 71 -10.69 2.46 10.58
N TRP A 72 -9.56 2.25 9.92
CA TRP A 72 -8.58 3.32 9.69
C TRP A 72 -8.95 4.26 8.53
N GLY A 73 -10.07 4.02 7.85
CA GLY A 73 -10.57 4.85 6.76
C GLY A 73 -9.89 4.60 5.41
N PHE A 74 -9.41 3.38 5.18
CA PHE A 74 -8.84 2.93 3.91
C PHE A 74 -9.79 1.95 3.21
N ARG A 75 -9.81 2.00 1.88
CA ARG A 75 -10.48 0.99 1.05
C ARG A 75 -9.41 0.01 0.56
N ARG A 76 -9.61 -1.29 0.73
CA ARG A 76 -8.69 -2.29 0.16
C ARG A 76 -8.69 -2.16 -1.36
N CYS A 77 -7.51 -2.03 -1.96
CA CYS A 77 -7.35 -1.85 -3.40
C CYS A 77 -6.53 -2.96 -4.07
N GLU A 78 -5.52 -3.53 -3.41
CA GLU A 78 -4.72 -4.64 -3.92
C GLU A 78 -4.42 -5.66 -2.81
N ASP A 79 -3.92 -6.84 -3.18
CA ASP A 79 -3.50 -7.92 -2.28
C ASP A 79 -2.17 -8.50 -2.79
N ILE A 80 -1.06 -8.06 -2.19
CA ILE A 80 0.28 -8.50 -2.61
C ILE A 80 0.58 -9.83 -1.92
N CYS A 81 0.78 -10.89 -2.70
CA CYS A 81 1.12 -12.21 -2.18
C CYS A 81 2.62 -12.43 -2.17
N TRP A 82 3.18 -12.71 -0.99
CA TRP A 82 4.52 -13.25 -0.87
C TRP A 82 4.46 -14.78 -0.88
N ILE A 83 4.85 -15.36 -2.01
CA ILE A 83 4.93 -16.80 -2.23
C ILE A 83 6.30 -17.30 -1.81
N LYS A 84 6.31 -18.34 -0.98
CA LYS A 84 7.52 -18.93 -0.43
C LYS A 84 7.85 -20.24 -1.14
N THR A 85 9.01 -20.30 -1.79
CA THR A 85 9.53 -21.53 -2.40
C THR A 85 10.27 -22.38 -1.36
N ASN A 86 10.43 -23.67 -1.65
CA ASN A 86 11.16 -24.63 -0.81
C ASN A 86 12.26 -25.36 -1.61
N ILE A 87 12.91 -24.64 -2.53
CA ILE A 87 13.93 -25.19 -3.43
C ILE A 87 15.11 -25.79 -2.63
N LYS A 88 15.50 -25.14 -1.53
CA LYS A 88 16.61 -25.58 -0.67
C LYS A 88 16.24 -26.76 0.23
N ASN A 89 14.97 -26.85 0.62
CA ASN A 89 14.47 -27.91 1.51
C ASN A 89 13.15 -28.50 0.98
N PRO A 90 13.20 -29.29 -0.11
CA PRO A 90 11.99 -29.86 -0.70
C PRO A 90 11.27 -30.78 0.28
N GLY A 91 9.96 -30.61 0.41
CA GLY A 91 9.14 -31.43 1.28
C GLY A 91 7.84 -30.73 1.68
N HIS A 92 6.93 -31.50 2.26
CA HIS A 92 5.71 -30.96 2.86
C HIS A 92 6.01 -30.41 4.24
N SER A 93 5.48 -29.22 4.54
CA SER A 93 5.46 -28.73 5.91
C SER A 93 4.53 -29.64 6.72
N LYS A 94 5.07 -30.24 7.79
CA LYS A 94 4.29 -31.14 8.66
C LYS A 94 3.36 -30.38 9.61
N ASN A 95 3.50 -29.06 9.70
CA ASN A 95 2.69 -28.21 10.57
C ASN A 95 1.56 -27.58 9.75
N LEU A 96 0.42 -28.29 9.69
CA LEU A 96 -0.83 -27.69 9.24
C LEU A 96 -1.39 -26.83 10.37
N GLU A 97 -1.61 -25.55 10.10
CA GLU A 97 -2.32 -24.68 11.04
C GLU A 97 -3.75 -25.18 11.27
N HIS A 98 -4.27 -24.97 12.47
CA HIS A 98 -5.63 -25.34 12.82
C HIS A 98 -6.63 -24.72 11.82
N ASN A 99 -7.59 -25.52 11.33
CA ASN A 99 -8.56 -25.17 10.28
C ASN A 99 -7.99 -24.99 8.85
N ALA A 100 -6.70 -25.28 8.60
CA ALA A 100 -6.17 -25.25 7.25
C ALA A 100 -6.52 -26.54 6.48
N VAL A 101 -7.18 -26.39 5.32
CA VAL A 101 -7.43 -27.51 4.38
C VAL A 101 -6.20 -27.79 3.51
N PHE A 102 -5.44 -26.74 3.19
CA PHE A 102 -4.23 -26.81 2.36
C PHE A 102 -3.02 -26.31 3.13
N GLN A 103 -1.83 -26.80 2.76
CA GLN A 103 -0.58 -26.23 3.22
C GLN A 103 -0.49 -24.77 2.79
N ARG A 104 -0.32 -23.86 3.75
CA ARG A 104 -0.18 -22.42 3.50
C ARG A 104 1.29 -22.11 3.19
N THR A 105 1.56 -21.73 1.95
CA THR A 105 2.92 -21.44 1.44
C THR A 105 3.10 -19.99 0.99
N LYS A 106 2.22 -19.10 1.46
CA LYS A 106 2.27 -17.68 1.14
C LYS A 106 1.72 -16.83 2.27
N GLU A 107 2.17 -15.58 2.32
CA GLU A 107 1.61 -14.54 3.16
C GLU A 107 1.01 -13.42 2.30
N HIS A 108 0.07 -12.66 2.86
CA HIS A 108 -0.61 -11.57 2.19
C HIS A 108 -0.23 -10.23 2.81
N CYS A 109 0.04 -9.25 1.96
CA CYS A 109 0.16 -7.84 2.33
C CYS A 109 -1.00 -7.08 1.66
N LEU A 110 -2.02 -6.75 2.45
CA LEU A 110 -3.18 -6.02 1.95
C LEU A 110 -2.82 -4.55 1.74
N MET A 111 -3.13 -4.03 0.56
CA MET A 111 -2.95 -2.62 0.24
C MET A 111 -4.28 -1.88 0.39
N GLY A 112 -4.27 -0.76 1.11
CA GLY A 112 -5.39 0.14 1.29
C GLY A 112 -5.12 1.54 0.75
N ILE A 113 -6.14 2.17 0.16
CA ILE A 113 -6.12 3.56 -0.32
C ILE A 113 -7.03 4.45 0.53
N LYS A 114 -6.54 5.63 0.90
CA LYS A 114 -7.31 6.72 1.52
C LYS A 114 -7.36 7.94 0.59
N GLY A 115 -8.51 8.62 0.59
CA GLY A 115 -8.78 9.75 -0.30
C GLY A 115 -9.07 9.32 -1.74
N THR A 116 -8.90 10.24 -2.69
CA THR A 116 -9.12 10.02 -4.11
C THR A 116 -7.79 10.11 -4.84
N VAL A 117 -7.40 9.05 -5.55
CA VAL A 117 -6.22 9.02 -6.42
C VAL A 117 -6.64 8.41 -7.76
N ARG A 118 -6.27 9.05 -8.86
CA ARG A 118 -6.63 8.69 -10.22
C ARG A 118 -5.37 8.59 -11.07
N ARG A 119 -5.07 7.38 -11.54
CA ARG A 119 -3.87 7.04 -12.34
C ARG A 119 -3.65 7.93 -13.56
N SER A 120 -4.73 8.47 -14.14
CA SER A 120 -4.69 9.31 -15.35
C SER A 120 -4.29 10.77 -15.10
N VAL A 121 -4.41 11.26 -13.87
CA VAL A 121 -4.18 12.69 -13.54
C VAL A 121 -3.18 12.88 -12.41
N ASP A 122 -3.14 11.97 -11.43
CA ASP A 122 -2.26 12.06 -10.25
C ASP A 122 -0.90 11.37 -10.49
N GLY A 123 -0.31 11.59 -11.68
CA GLY A 123 1.00 11.02 -12.04
C GLY A 123 2.17 11.63 -11.24
N ASP A 124 1.95 12.79 -10.64
CA ASP A 124 2.83 13.47 -9.69
C ASP A 124 2.88 12.78 -8.32
N PHE A 125 1.94 11.85 -8.05
CA PHE A 125 1.83 11.16 -6.78
C PHE A 125 2.00 9.65 -6.89
N ILE A 126 1.55 9.04 -7.99
CA ILE A 126 1.67 7.59 -8.20
C ILE A 126 2.19 7.21 -9.58
N HIS A 127 3.05 6.19 -9.60
CA HIS A 127 3.38 5.43 -10.80
C HIS A 127 2.75 4.03 -10.70
N ALA A 128 1.48 3.96 -11.07
CA ALA A 128 0.78 2.67 -11.08
C ALA A 128 1.34 1.72 -12.15
N ASN A 129 1.14 0.41 -11.92
CA ASN A 129 1.44 -0.66 -12.87
C ASN A 129 2.93 -0.83 -13.22
N VAL A 130 3.85 -0.27 -12.41
CA VAL A 130 5.29 -0.53 -12.51
C VAL A 130 5.64 -1.93 -12.01
N ASP A 131 5.11 -2.29 -10.83
CA ASP A 131 5.30 -3.60 -10.21
C ASP A 131 4.01 -4.44 -10.24
N ILE A 132 4.19 -5.76 -10.08
CA ILE A 132 3.11 -6.74 -9.92
C ILE A 132 2.80 -6.98 -8.44
N ASP A 133 1.72 -7.70 -8.16
CA ASP A 133 1.21 -8.04 -6.83
C ASP A 133 1.79 -9.36 -6.28
N LEU A 134 2.97 -9.79 -6.76
CA LEU A 134 3.64 -11.00 -6.32
C LEU A 134 5.08 -10.72 -5.91
N ILE A 135 5.47 -11.28 -4.77
CA ILE A 135 6.86 -11.43 -4.36
C ILE A 135 7.13 -12.93 -4.25
N ILE A 136 8.18 -13.42 -4.89
CA ILE A 136 8.56 -14.84 -4.84
C ILE A 136 9.98 -14.94 -4.31
N SER A 137 10.14 -15.60 -3.17
CA SER A 137 11.45 -15.88 -2.60
C SER A 137 11.45 -17.20 -1.84
N GLU A 138 12.63 -17.70 -1.51
CA GLU A 138 12.77 -18.90 -0.71
C GLU A 138 12.23 -18.68 0.71
N ASP A 139 11.58 -19.71 1.27
CA ASP A 139 11.12 -19.70 2.66
C ASP A 139 12.28 -19.34 3.59
N PRO A 140 12.13 -18.33 4.47
CA PRO A 140 13.19 -17.93 5.38
C PRO A 140 13.64 -19.05 6.30
N GLU A 141 14.85 -18.92 6.85
CA GLU A 141 15.36 -19.83 7.86
C GLU A 141 14.43 -19.90 9.07
N PHE A 142 14.36 -21.08 9.70
CA PHE A 142 13.49 -21.32 10.84
C PHE A 142 13.73 -20.28 11.96
N GLY A 143 12.64 -19.65 12.41
CA GLY A 143 12.68 -18.60 13.44
C GLY A 143 12.82 -17.18 12.88
N SER A 144 13.06 -17.00 11.58
CA SER A 144 13.02 -15.68 10.95
C SER A 144 11.57 -15.21 10.78
N SER A 145 11.29 -14.00 11.24
CA SER A 145 10.02 -13.28 11.01
C SER A 145 10.13 -12.19 9.92
N GLU A 146 11.33 -12.03 9.34
CA GLU A 146 11.63 -10.98 8.38
C GLU A 146 10.78 -11.13 7.11
N LYS A 147 10.30 -9.99 6.60
CA LYS A 147 9.54 -9.89 5.35
C LYS A 147 10.49 -9.58 4.18
N PRO A 148 10.11 -9.94 2.94
CA PRO A 148 10.95 -9.70 1.79
C PRO A 148 11.16 -8.20 1.56
N ILE A 149 12.40 -7.79 1.31
CA ILE A 149 12.78 -6.38 1.13
C ILE A 149 12.08 -5.74 -0.07
N GLU A 150 11.68 -6.55 -1.04
CA GLU A 150 10.95 -6.17 -2.25
C GLU A 150 9.65 -5.40 -1.93
N ILE A 151 9.04 -5.58 -0.75
CA ILE A 151 7.87 -4.79 -0.35
C ILE A 151 8.19 -3.29 -0.29
N PHE A 152 9.41 -2.91 0.14
CA PHE A 152 9.85 -1.53 0.13
C PHE A 152 9.98 -0.99 -1.29
N HIS A 153 10.49 -1.79 -2.22
CA HIS A 153 10.65 -1.40 -3.62
C HIS A 153 9.28 -1.15 -4.27
N ILE A 154 8.32 -2.06 -4.10
CA ILE A 154 6.96 -1.91 -4.61
C ILE A 154 6.34 -0.60 -4.11
N MET A 155 6.44 -0.32 -2.81
CA MET A 155 5.89 0.91 -2.22
C MET A 155 6.57 2.18 -2.72
N GLU A 156 7.89 2.16 -2.88
CA GLU A 156 8.71 3.31 -3.30
C GLU A 156 8.56 3.62 -4.79
N HIS A 157 8.42 2.61 -5.64
CA HIS A 157 8.11 2.78 -7.05
C HIS A 157 6.67 3.26 -7.25
N PHE A 158 5.72 2.72 -6.47
CA PHE A 158 4.31 3.04 -6.61
C PHE A 158 3.98 4.47 -6.17
N CYS A 159 4.45 4.90 -5.00
CA CYS A 159 4.07 6.19 -4.39
C CYS A 159 5.26 7.16 -4.29
N LEU A 160 5.11 8.31 -4.96
CA LEU A 160 6.11 9.37 -5.00
C LEU A 160 6.15 10.22 -3.72
N GLY A 161 5.15 10.08 -2.85
CA GLY A 161 5.13 10.72 -1.53
C GLY A 161 6.32 10.27 -0.67
N ARG A 162 7.07 11.23 -0.14
CA ARG A 162 8.34 10.97 0.55
C ARG A 162 8.17 10.68 2.05
N ARG A 163 6.99 10.91 2.63
CA ARG A 163 6.73 10.70 4.05
C ARG A 163 6.29 9.25 4.27
N ARG A 164 7.23 8.36 4.56
CA ARG A 164 6.98 6.92 4.71
C ARG A 164 7.26 6.46 6.14
N VAL A 165 6.36 5.65 6.71
CA VAL A 165 6.52 5.08 8.06
C VAL A 165 6.39 3.56 8.02
N HIS A 166 7.29 2.88 8.73
CA HIS A 166 7.26 1.44 8.96
C HIS A 166 6.97 1.20 10.46
N LEU A 167 5.76 0.77 10.77
CA LEU A 167 5.35 0.38 12.12
C LEU A 167 5.70 -1.09 12.38
N PHE A 168 6.16 -1.36 13.59
CA PHE A 168 6.71 -2.64 14.05
C PHE A 168 8.06 -3.02 13.42
N GLY A 169 8.77 -2.03 12.87
CA GLY A 169 10.09 -2.27 12.32
C GLY A 169 11.14 -2.57 13.39
N ARG A 170 12.19 -3.26 12.96
CA ARG A 170 13.36 -3.66 13.75
C ARG A 170 14.60 -2.96 13.22
N ASP A 171 15.72 -3.07 13.94
CA ASP A 171 17.01 -2.50 13.52
C ASP A 171 17.43 -2.98 12.11
N SER A 172 17.16 -4.25 11.78
CA SER A 172 17.38 -4.87 10.47
C SER A 172 16.61 -4.20 9.32
N THR A 173 15.52 -3.49 9.62
CA THR A 173 14.60 -2.90 8.64
C THR A 173 14.71 -1.38 8.56
N ILE A 174 15.67 -0.76 9.27
CA ILE A 174 15.92 0.67 9.16
C ILE A 174 16.37 0.99 7.74
N ARG A 175 15.65 1.89 7.07
CA ARG A 175 15.85 2.20 5.65
C ARG A 175 15.89 3.71 5.38
N PRO A 176 16.80 4.22 4.52
CA PRO A 176 16.74 5.59 4.04
C PRO A 176 15.37 5.93 3.42
N GLY A 177 14.87 7.13 3.68
CA GLY A 177 13.54 7.54 3.22
C GLY A 177 12.36 7.05 4.09
N TRP A 178 12.64 6.29 5.16
CA TRP A 178 11.62 5.79 6.09
C TRP A 178 11.82 6.30 7.52
N VAL A 179 10.69 6.43 8.23
CA VAL A 179 10.64 6.47 9.69
C VAL A 179 10.28 5.06 10.17
N THR A 180 11.14 4.43 10.95
CA THR A 180 10.91 3.08 11.49
C THR A 180 10.52 3.18 12.96
N ILE A 181 9.38 2.62 13.35
CA ILE A 181 8.85 2.69 14.71
C ILE A 181 8.62 1.27 15.21
N GLY A 182 9.15 0.93 16.38
CA GLY A 182 9.01 -0.43 16.92
C GLY A 182 9.58 -0.59 18.32
N HIS A 183 9.06 -1.58 19.04
CA HIS A 183 9.49 -1.88 20.40
C HIS A 183 10.92 -2.45 20.45
N ASP A 184 11.25 -3.27 19.45
CA ASP A 184 12.49 -4.04 19.37
C ASP A 184 13.68 -3.21 18.85
N LEU A 185 13.47 -1.94 18.52
CA LEU A 185 14.57 -1.04 18.16
C LEU A 185 15.52 -0.86 19.34
N THR A 186 16.82 -0.78 19.07
CA THR A 186 17.82 -0.60 20.14
C THR A 186 17.96 0.87 20.56
N ASN A 187 17.67 1.81 19.66
CA ASN A 187 17.87 3.24 19.88
C ASN A 187 16.79 4.10 19.17
N SER A 188 16.85 5.42 19.33
CA SER A 188 15.95 6.41 18.71
C SER A 188 16.73 7.61 18.17
N ASN A 189 16.38 8.08 16.98
CA ASN A 189 16.89 9.34 16.43
C ASN A 189 15.81 10.19 15.72
N PHE A 190 14.53 9.81 15.86
CA PHE A 190 13.43 10.57 15.28
C PHE A 190 13.29 11.93 15.98
N ASN A 191 13.34 13.00 15.19
CA ASN A 191 13.04 14.36 15.61
C ASN A 191 12.06 14.94 14.59
N VAL A 192 10.91 15.43 15.08
CA VAL A 192 9.79 15.85 14.24
C VAL A 192 10.13 17.06 13.37
N ASP A 193 10.85 18.05 13.92
CA ASP A 193 11.19 19.28 13.22
C ASP A 193 12.21 19.01 12.11
N LEU A 194 13.24 18.21 12.40
CA LEU A 194 14.23 17.79 11.40
C LEU A 194 13.59 16.92 10.30
N TYR A 195 12.65 16.06 10.68
CA TYR A 195 11.91 15.25 9.71
C TYR A 195 11.06 16.15 8.81
N ALA A 196 10.23 17.02 9.39
CA ALA A 196 9.36 17.93 8.65
C ALA A 196 10.14 18.87 7.72
N ALA A 197 11.29 19.38 8.15
CA ALA A 197 12.16 20.24 7.35
C ALA A 197 12.64 19.57 6.04
N SER A 198 12.70 18.24 6.00
CA SER A 198 13.11 17.49 4.80
C SER A 198 12.09 17.56 3.64
N PHE A 199 10.87 18.01 3.92
CA PHE A 199 9.75 18.10 2.98
C PHE A 199 9.27 19.53 2.72
N ALA A 200 9.89 20.52 3.36
CA ALA A 200 9.60 21.93 3.12
C ALA A 200 9.91 22.33 1.66
N GLU A 201 9.31 23.44 1.22
CA GLU A 201 9.55 24.04 -0.10
C GLU A 201 9.15 23.13 -1.28
N GLY A 202 8.01 22.44 -1.16
CA GLY A 202 7.46 21.61 -2.25
C GLY A 202 8.18 20.27 -2.44
N ARG A 203 9.09 19.90 -1.54
CA ARG A 203 9.80 18.61 -1.58
C ARG A 203 8.99 17.48 -0.94
N GLU A 204 7.66 17.51 -1.05
CA GLU A 204 6.78 16.47 -0.46
C GLU A 204 6.79 15.19 -1.29
N THR A 205 6.97 15.31 -2.61
CA THR A 205 7.12 14.20 -3.54
C THR A 205 8.54 14.14 -4.10
N THR A 206 8.92 12.99 -4.66
CA THR A 206 10.22 12.81 -5.32
C THR A 206 10.35 13.60 -6.63
N GLY A 207 9.23 14.07 -7.18
CA GLY A 207 9.15 14.48 -8.58
C GLY A 207 9.34 13.30 -9.53
N CYS A 208 9.37 13.61 -10.82
CA CYS A 208 9.59 12.64 -11.89
C CYS A 208 10.44 13.27 -13.00
N THR A 209 11.41 12.53 -13.52
CA THR A 209 12.25 12.99 -14.65
C THR A 209 11.56 12.71 -15.98
N GLU A 210 11.90 13.46 -17.03
CA GLU A 210 11.33 13.25 -18.37
C GLU A 210 11.57 11.81 -18.88
N ARG A 211 12.72 11.22 -18.55
CA ARG A 211 13.04 9.83 -18.90
C ARG A 211 12.11 8.84 -18.21
N ILE A 212 11.84 9.02 -16.91
CA ILE A 212 10.90 8.15 -16.18
C ILE A 212 9.49 8.35 -16.73
N GLU A 213 9.07 9.59 -16.96
CA GLU A 213 7.79 9.90 -17.59
C GLU A 213 7.64 9.22 -18.95
N ALA A 214 8.67 9.20 -19.79
CA ALA A 214 8.62 8.56 -21.10
C ALA A 214 8.48 7.03 -21.03
N LEU A 215 9.03 6.39 -20.01
CA LEU A 215 9.12 4.93 -19.90
C LEU A 215 8.02 4.31 -19.06
N ARG A 216 7.45 5.04 -18.09
CA ARG A 216 6.46 4.46 -17.17
C ARG A 216 5.15 4.10 -17.89
N PRO A 217 4.47 3.03 -17.47
CA PRO A 217 3.17 2.67 -18.03
C PRO A 217 2.13 3.79 -17.85
N LYS A 218 1.40 4.10 -18.93
CA LYS A 218 0.35 5.13 -18.95
C LYS A 218 -0.86 4.64 -19.73
N SER A 219 -2.04 5.16 -19.37
CA SER A 219 -3.26 4.89 -20.14
C SER A 219 -3.13 5.43 -21.57
N PRO A 220 -3.69 4.73 -22.58
CA PRO A 220 -3.73 5.24 -23.94
C PRO A 220 -4.42 6.62 -24.03
N PRO A 221 -4.03 7.48 -24.98
CA PRO A 221 -4.72 8.73 -25.23
C PRO A 221 -6.20 8.49 -25.55
N ASN A 222 -7.09 9.29 -24.97
CA ASN A 222 -8.51 9.17 -25.25
C ASN A 222 -8.82 9.67 -26.67
N THR A 223 -9.09 8.77 -27.61
CA THR A 223 -9.36 9.05 -29.03
C THR A 223 -10.68 9.77 -29.28
N SER A 224 -11.51 10.01 -28.25
CA SER A 224 -12.84 10.64 -28.39
C SER A 224 -12.85 12.17 -28.48
N LYS A 225 -11.71 12.85 -28.40
CA LYS A 225 -11.60 14.31 -28.64
C LYS A 225 -11.09 14.69 -30.04
N GLY A 226 -11.33 13.83 -31.03
CA GLY A 226 -11.10 14.12 -32.45
C GLY A 226 -12.40 14.02 -33.25
N ALA A 227 -12.94 15.17 -33.66
CA ALA A 227 -13.89 15.39 -34.76
C ALA A 227 -14.89 14.25 -35.10
N ARG A 228 -16.09 14.29 -34.52
CA ARG A 228 -17.28 13.90 -35.29
C ARG A 228 -17.77 15.13 -36.05
N PRO A 229 -17.71 15.18 -37.39
CA PRO A 229 -18.50 16.16 -38.12
C PRO A 229 -19.96 15.88 -37.76
N ARG A 230 -20.70 16.90 -37.31
CA ARG A 230 -22.16 16.86 -37.29
C ARG A 230 -22.61 16.64 -38.73
N GLY A 231 -22.79 15.37 -39.11
CA GLY A 231 -23.46 14.98 -40.33
C GLY A 231 -24.88 15.51 -40.27
N ARG A 232 -25.12 16.60 -40.99
CA ARG A 232 -26.43 17.15 -41.27
C ARG A 232 -27.13 16.19 -42.23
N GLY A 233 -27.55 15.04 -41.71
CA GLY A 233 -28.38 14.07 -42.42
C GLY A 233 -29.81 14.59 -42.48
N GLY A 234 -30.19 15.18 -43.61
CA GLY A 234 -31.55 15.63 -43.87
C GLY A 234 -32.52 14.46 -43.86
N PHE A 235 -33.43 14.45 -42.88
CA PHE A 235 -34.58 13.56 -42.90
C PHE A 235 -35.68 14.23 -43.73
N ARG A 236 -35.76 13.90 -45.03
CA ARG A 236 -36.95 14.10 -45.85
C ARG A 236 -38.00 13.06 -45.45
N GLY A 237 -38.79 13.36 -44.43
CA GLY A 237 -40.02 12.64 -44.09
C GLY A 237 -41.21 13.27 -44.82
N ARG A 238 -41.58 12.66 -45.94
CA ARG A 238 -42.66 13.02 -46.86
C ARG A 238 -44.02 12.91 -46.17
N GLY A 239 -44.86 13.93 -46.31
CA GLY A 239 -46.23 13.96 -45.78
C GLY A 239 -47.18 12.97 -46.47
N ARG A 240 -48.14 12.50 -45.68
CA ARG A 240 -49.48 11.94 -45.99
C ARG A 240 -50.18 11.91 -44.64
N GLY A 241 -51.39 12.41 -44.39
CA GLY A 241 -52.51 12.87 -45.21
C GLY A 241 -53.72 12.68 -44.28
N ARG A 242 -54.49 13.74 -44.04
CA ARG A 242 -55.70 13.72 -43.22
C ARG A 242 -56.82 12.92 -43.92
N GLY A 243 -57.71 12.32 -43.12
CA GLY A 243 -59.16 12.38 -43.38
C GLY A 243 -59.88 11.07 -43.72
N ALA A 244 -60.75 10.67 -42.77
CA ALA A 244 -62.11 10.12 -42.90
C ALA A 244 -62.43 9.03 -43.93
N THR A 245 -62.88 7.87 -43.43
CA THR A 245 -64.31 7.46 -43.33
C THR A 245 -64.45 6.41 -42.25
#